data_AF-A0A535YJ29-F1
#
_entry.id   AF-A0A535YJ29-F1
#
_cell.length_a   1.000
_cell.length_b   1.000
_cell.length_c   1.000
_cell.angle_alpha   90.00
_cell.angle_beta   90.00
_cell.angle_gamma   90.00
#
_symmetry.space_group_name_H-M   'P 1'
#
loop_
_entity.id
_entity.type
_entity.pdbx_description
1 polymer ?
#
loop_
_entity_poly.entity_id
_entity_poly.type
_entity_poly.pdbx_seq_one_letter_code
_entity_poly.pdbx_strand_id
1 'polypeptide(L)'
;MTIDHRRLSATQSATLVDLLDRVLDKGLVVAGDVSISLANVELLTIRVRLLVCSIDKAEQIGLNWWRNEQRLVGEDGELKRLRARVAELEQQLKRSGEKGR
;
A
#
# COMPACT_ATOMS: atom_id res chain seq x y z
N MET A 1 -18.37 -47.17 4.81
CA MET A 1 -17.46 -46.84 3.70
C MET A 1 -17.04 -45.39 3.93
N THR A 2 -16.00 -45.18 4.74
CA THR A 2 -15.57 -43.86 5.21
C THR A 2 -14.53 -43.35 4.22
N ILE A 3 -14.87 -42.31 3.46
CA ILE A 3 -13.97 -41.77 2.44
C ILE A 3 -12.85 -40.99 3.15
N ASP A 4 -11.62 -41.48 3.01
CA ASP A 4 -10.40 -40.87 3.56
C ASP A 4 -10.09 -39.52 2.88
N HIS A 5 -10.60 -38.43 3.44
CA HIS A 5 -10.33 -37.06 2.96
C HIS A 5 -8.89 -36.56 3.21
N ARG A 6 -8.07 -37.29 3.99
CA ARG A 6 -6.71 -36.82 4.36
C ARG A 6 -5.67 -36.88 3.23
N ARG A 7 -5.84 -37.72 2.20
CA ARG A 7 -4.90 -37.76 1.05
C ARG A 7 -5.18 -36.72 -0.02
N LEU A 8 -6.41 -36.21 -0.10
CA LEU A 8 -6.79 -35.16 -1.06
C LEU A 8 -6.30 -33.77 -0.62
N SER A 9 -6.32 -33.48 0.69
CA SER A 9 -5.92 -32.16 1.22
C SER A 9 -4.42 -31.87 1.09
N ALA A 10 -3.55 -32.86 1.33
CA ALA A 10 -2.10 -32.70 1.17
C ALA A 10 -1.70 -32.47 -0.31
N THR A 11 -2.40 -33.13 -1.24
CA THR A 11 -2.15 -32.95 -2.69
C THR A 11 -2.67 -31.61 -3.18
N GLN A 12 -3.87 -31.18 -2.74
CA GLN A 12 -4.43 -29.87 -3.07
C GLN A 12 -3.60 -28.70 -2.54
N SER A 13 -3.07 -28.81 -1.32
CA SER A 13 -2.23 -27.76 -0.74
C SER A 13 -0.89 -27.62 -1.49
N ALA A 14 -0.26 -28.74 -1.90
CA ALA A 14 0.91 -28.69 -2.79
C ALA A 14 0.58 -27.98 -4.11
N THR A 15 -0.54 -28.33 -4.75
CA THR A 15 -0.94 -27.72 -6.04
C THR A 15 -1.25 -26.22 -5.94
N LEU A 16 -1.82 -25.76 -4.83
CA LEU A 16 -2.14 -24.35 -4.64
C LEU A 16 -0.87 -23.51 -4.39
N VAL A 17 0.08 -24.06 -3.65
CA VAL A 17 1.39 -23.43 -3.43
C VAL A 17 2.15 -23.33 -4.76
N ASP A 18 2.16 -24.39 -5.56
CA ASP A 18 2.79 -24.38 -6.89
C ASP A 18 2.13 -23.36 -7.84
N LEU A 19 0.81 -23.22 -7.77
CA LEU A 19 0.07 -22.21 -8.52
C LEU A 19 0.39 -20.78 -8.05
N LEU A 20 0.46 -20.57 -6.73
CA LEU A 20 0.83 -19.28 -6.15
C LEU A 20 2.25 -18.88 -6.56
N ASP A 21 3.23 -19.77 -6.44
CA ASP A 21 4.61 -19.53 -6.87
C ASP A 21 4.67 -19.15 -8.35
N ARG A 22 3.92 -19.86 -9.21
CA ARG A 22 3.88 -19.57 -10.64
C ARG A 22 3.23 -18.23 -10.96
N VAL A 23 2.20 -17.84 -10.20
CA VAL A 23 1.56 -16.53 -10.31
C VAL A 23 2.49 -15.41 -9.82
N LEU A 24 3.24 -15.65 -8.75
CA LEU A 24 4.23 -14.69 -8.23
C LEU A 24 5.37 -14.48 -9.24
N ASP A 25 5.85 -15.55 -9.89
CA ASP A 25 6.93 -15.49 -10.87
C ASP A 25 6.54 -14.84 -12.21
N LYS A 26 5.34 -15.15 -12.73
CA LYS A 26 4.91 -14.70 -14.07
C LYS A 26 4.02 -13.46 -14.04
N GLY A 27 3.31 -13.23 -12.95
CA GLY A 27 2.27 -12.22 -12.81
C GLY A 27 0.89 -12.70 -13.27
N LEU A 28 -0.15 -12.23 -12.60
CA LEU A 28 -1.57 -12.46 -12.87
C LEU A 28 -2.27 -11.11 -13.07
N VAL A 29 -2.96 -10.94 -14.20
CA VAL A 29 -3.81 -9.78 -14.44
C VAL A 29 -5.27 -10.15 -14.13
N VAL A 30 -5.91 -9.39 -13.25
CA VAL A 30 -7.33 -9.50 -12.91
C VAL A 30 -8.06 -8.28 -13.46
N ALA A 31 -9.05 -8.50 -14.33
CA ALA A 31 -9.92 -7.44 -14.83
C ALA A 31 -11.32 -7.59 -14.24
N GLY A 32 -11.92 -6.50 -13.78
CA GLY A 32 -13.28 -6.50 -13.25
C GLY A 32 -13.90 -5.10 -13.24
N ASP A 33 -15.21 -5.05 -13.15
CA ASP A 33 -15.98 -3.84 -12.94
C ASP A 33 -16.49 -3.77 -11.50
N VAL A 34 -16.41 -2.58 -10.90
CA VAL A 34 -16.90 -2.26 -9.56
C VAL A 34 -17.98 -1.21 -9.73
N SER A 35 -19.21 -1.53 -9.34
CA SER A 35 -20.35 -0.62 -9.40
C SER A 35 -20.75 -0.17 -7.99
N ILE A 36 -20.95 1.13 -7.81
CA ILE A 36 -21.47 1.74 -6.58
C ILE A 36 -22.93 2.13 -6.82
N SER A 37 -23.83 1.52 -6.05
CA SER A 37 -25.28 1.75 -6.14
C SER A 37 -25.84 2.31 -4.84
N LEU A 38 -26.78 3.25 -4.94
CA LEU A 38 -27.50 3.82 -3.80
C LEU A 38 -29.00 3.88 -4.14
N ALA A 39 -29.86 3.43 -3.22
CA ALA A 39 -31.32 3.50 -3.38
C ALA A 39 -31.83 2.95 -4.75
N ASN A 40 -31.35 1.77 -5.16
CA ASN A 40 -31.72 1.10 -6.41
C ASN A 40 -31.33 1.86 -7.70
N VAL A 41 -30.51 2.90 -7.62
CA VAL A 41 -29.90 3.53 -8.79
C VAL A 41 -28.38 3.34 -8.79
N GLU A 42 -27.84 3.02 -9.95
CA GLU A 42 -26.40 2.89 -10.17
C GLU A 42 -25.80 4.30 -10.27
N LEU A 43 -24.89 4.64 -9.35
CA LEU A 43 -24.30 5.99 -9.29
C LEU A 43 -23.03 6.07 -10.14
N LEU A 44 -22.19 5.03 -10.07
CA LEU A 44 -20.88 5.03 -10.69
C LEU A 44 -20.41 3.61 -10.96
N THR A 45 -20.01 3.34 -12.20
CA THR A 45 -19.34 2.09 -12.59
C THR A 45 -17.86 2.38 -12.88
N ILE A 46 -16.97 1.73 -12.14
CA ILE A 46 -15.51 1.84 -12.30
C ILE A 46 -14.99 0.53 -12.89
N ARG A 47 -14.26 0.59 -14.01
CA ARG A 47 -13.56 -0.58 -14.57
C ARG A 47 -12.14 -0.64 -14.01
N VAL A 48 -11.84 -1.65 -13.21
CA VAL A 48 -10.54 -1.82 -12.57
C VAL A 48 -9.77 -2.97 -13.23
N ARG A 49 -8.49 -2.74 -13.51
CA ARG A 49 -7.54 -3.77 -13.90
C ARG A 49 -6.45 -3.82 -12.85
N LEU A 50 -6.29 -4.97 -12.23
CA LEU A 50 -5.35 -5.24 -11.15
C LEU A 50 -4.27 -6.20 -11.66
N LEU A 51 -3.01 -5.93 -11.32
CA LEU A 51 -1.87 -6.82 -11.62
C LEU A 51 -1.32 -7.33 -10.29
N VAL A 52 -1.32 -8.65 -10.11
CA VAL A 52 -0.65 -9.36 -9.01
C VAL A 52 0.67 -9.91 -9.55
N CYS A 53 1.81 -9.53 -8.99
CA CYS A 53 3.11 -10.09 -9.36
C CYS A 53 4.09 -9.95 -8.20
N SER A 54 5.26 -10.59 -8.27
CA SER A 54 6.32 -10.39 -7.28
C SER A 54 6.83 -8.94 -7.27
N ILE A 55 7.37 -8.51 -6.13
CA ILE A 55 7.93 -7.15 -5.96
C ILE A 55 9.05 -6.91 -6.97
N ASP A 56 9.96 -7.87 -7.14
CA ASP A 56 11.06 -7.77 -8.11
C ASP A 56 10.52 -7.60 -9.53
N LYS A 57 9.45 -8.35 -9.89
CA LYS A 57 8.83 -8.23 -11.20
C LYS A 57 8.16 -6.88 -11.38
N ALA A 58 7.50 -6.37 -10.35
CA ALA A 58 6.82 -5.10 -10.35
C ALA A 58 7.83 -3.93 -10.50
N GLU A 59 8.99 -4.00 -9.86
CA GLU A 59 10.08 -3.04 -10.03
C GLU A 59 10.68 -3.10 -11.44
N GLN A 60 10.89 -4.29 -12.01
CA GLN A 60 11.38 -4.46 -13.39
C GLN A 60 10.46 -3.84 -14.44
N ILE A 61 9.15 -3.85 -14.22
CA ILE A 61 8.15 -3.26 -15.13
C ILE A 61 7.83 -1.79 -14.81
N GLY A 62 8.59 -1.17 -13.90
CA GLY A 62 8.46 0.25 -13.57
C GLY A 62 7.22 0.59 -12.73
N LEU A 63 6.55 -0.41 -12.17
CA LEU A 63 5.55 -0.22 -11.13
C LEU A 63 6.34 -0.03 -9.83
N ASN A 64 6.61 1.21 -9.43
CA ASN A 64 7.26 1.54 -8.14
C ASN A 64 6.57 2.72 -7.44
N TRP A 65 5.36 3.08 -7.89
CA TRP A 65 4.59 4.20 -7.37
C TRP A 65 4.36 4.09 -5.85
N TRP A 66 4.15 2.88 -5.31
CA TRP A 66 3.96 2.68 -3.86
C TRP A 66 5.20 3.05 -3.05
N ARG A 67 6.39 3.01 -3.66
CA ARG A 67 7.66 3.41 -3.04
C ARG A 67 7.84 4.93 -3.07
N ASN A 68 7.21 5.60 -4.04
CA ASN A 68 7.29 7.04 -4.27
C ASN A 68 6.08 7.82 -3.76
N GLU A 69 5.03 7.14 -3.29
CA GLU A 69 3.84 7.74 -2.69
C GLU A 69 4.07 8.22 -1.25
N GLN A 70 5.10 9.03 -1.07
CA GLN A 70 5.18 9.98 0.05
C GLN A 70 4.30 11.22 -0.21
N ARG A 71 3.57 11.28 -1.34
CA ARG A 71 2.87 12.48 -1.81
C ARG A 71 1.35 12.43 -1.66
N LEU A 72 0.85 11.81 -0.60
CA LEU A 72 -0.46 12.17 -0.02
C LEU A 72 -0.29 12.93 1.31
N VAL A 73 0.93 13.05 1.82
CA VAL A 73 1.23 13.82 3.02
C VAL A 73 1.88 15.13 2.58
N GLY A 74 1.06 16.17 2.48
CA GLY A 74 1.50 17.53 2.15
C GLY A 74 2.33 18.22 3.24
N GLU A 75 3.12 17.50 4.04
CA GLU A 75 3.64 18.04 5.31
C GLU A 75 5.16 18.21 5.38
N ASP A 76 5.96 17.74 4.41
CA ASP A 76 7.42 17.85 4.55
C ASP A 76 7.91 19.31 4.55
N GLY A 77 7.30 20.16 3.71
CA GLY A 77 7.62 21.58 3.66
C GLY A 77 7.12 22.35 4.89
N GLU A 78 5.92 22.05 5.35
CA GLU A 78 5.27 22.71 6.48
C GLU A 78 5.89 22.29 7.81
N LEU A 79 6.14 20.99 8.00
CA LEU A 79 6.81 20.44 9.19
C LEU A 79 8.24 20.97 9.32
N LYS A 80 8.98 21.11 8.21
CA LYS A 80 10.33 21.70 8.22
C LYS A 80 10.29 23.18 8.62
N ARG A 81 9.32 23.94 8.12
CA ARG A 81 9.11 25.35 8.48
C ARG A 81 8.70 25.49 9.95
N LEU A 82 7.80 24.65 10.43
CA LEU A 82 7.33 24.66 11.81
C LEU A 82 8.48 24.32 12.78
N ARG A 83 9.29 23.30 12.47
CA ARG A 83 10.48 22.94 13.26
C ARG A 83 11.52 24.06 13.30
N ALA A 84 11.77 24.73 12.18
CA ALA A 84 12.68 25.89 12.15
C ALA A 84 12.17 27.04 13.03
N ARG A 85 10.86 27.32 13.00
CA ARG A 85 10.23 28.35 13.83
C ARG A 85 10.28 28.03 15.32
N VAL A 86 10.06 26.77 15.69
CA VAL A 86 10.18 26.31 17.09
C VAL A 86 11.61 26.49 17.59
N ALA A 87 12.61 26.07 16.81
CA ALA A 87 14.02 26.23 17.19
C ALA A 87 14.43 27.70 17.40
N GLU A 88 13.92 28.60 16.58
CA GLU A 88 14.17 30.04 16.72
C GLU A 88 13.54 30.61 18.01
N LEU A 89 12.29 30.24 18.31
CA LEU A 89 11.61 30.67 19.54
C LEU A 89 12.30 30.16 20.80
N GLU A 90 12.76 28.90 20.80
CA GLU A 90 13.52 28.33 21.91
C GLU A 90 14.83 29.10 22.17
N GLN A 91 15.52 29.55 21.13
CA GLN A 91 16.73 30.38 21.28
C GLN A 91 16.42 31.79 21.80
N GLN A 92 15.28 32.38 21.42
CA GLN A 92 14.86 33.68 21.94
C GLN A 92 14.50 33.59 23.43
N LEU A 93 13.82 32.53 23.85
CA LEU A 93 13.50 32.28 25.25
C LEU A 93 14.75 32.05 26.11
N LYS A 94 15.74 31.28 25.61
CA LYS A 94 17.03 31.10 26.32
C LYS A 94 17.75 32.43 26.52
N ARG A 95 17.86 33.25 25.48
CA ARG A 95 18.51 34.58 25.56
C ARG A 95 17.79 35.55 26.49
N SER A 96 16.45 35.53 26.51
CA SER A 96 15.67 36.37 27.42
C SER A 96 15.72 35.87 28.86
N GLY A 97 15.79 34.56 29.09
CA GLY A 97 15.95 33.96 30.42
C GLY A 97 17.33 34.21 31.04
N GLU A 98 18.38 34.32 30.23
CA GLU A 98 19.74 34.66 30.68
C GLU A 98 19.89 36.16 31.01
N LYS A 99 19.07 37.04 30.42
CA LYS A 99 19.15 38.50 30.63
C LYS A 99 18.37 38.98 31.86
N GLY A 100 17.58 38.11 32.49
CA GLY A 100 16.72 38.42 33.63
C GLY A 100 17.21 37.90 34.99
N ARG A 101 18.47 37.46 35.10
CA ARG A 101 19.05 36.92 36.34
C ARG A 101 20.31 37.67 36.77
#